data_AF-A0A9E3FHP6-F1
#
_entry.id   AF-A0A9E3FHP6-F1
#
_cell.length_a   1.000
_cell.length_b   1.000
_cell.length_c   1.000
_cell.angle_alpha   90.00
_cell.angle_beta   90.00
_cell.angle_gamma   90.00
#
_symmetry.space_group_name_H-M   'P 1'
#
loop_
_entity.id
_entity.type
_entity.pdbx_description
1 polymer ?
#
loop_
_entity_poly.entity_id
_entity_poly.type
_entity_poly.pdbx_seq_one_letter_code
_entity_poly.pdbx_strand_id
1 'polypeptide(L)'
;MRRSHASLRLLTLALVCACACGAARAQTQGQNSSAKGGDEDAPDFIVPARPTASNPAEFQRPGVLQLEYGFNGNWRAPGGAEAEDTPLALRFAVSRRLLFEFDGDTPDSQAADGRRVTGAGDTQLGLQVVLRHESATRPGVAFADYVKLPTADAERGLGTGRVDNSMLALVSKKTHGTVFDFNAVYLLAGRTTRPGHASSAQAALAASRNVTERVGWQAEVSGYTRNDAQPGAAFGLGVFTYQVNRRLVFDCGLRLGLTPEAPRVGAVAGLTVGVADLYHRHAKGR
;
A
#
# COMPACT_ATOMS: atom_id res chain seq x y z
N MET A 1 62.74 -15.49 29.45
CA MET A 1 61.86 -15.98 28.36
C MET A 1 60.47 -15.35 28.56
N ARG A 2 60.19 -14.19 27.92
CA ARG A 2 59.15 -13.98 26.88
C ARG A 2 57.81 -14.70 27.14
N ARG A 3 56.79 -13.98 27.63
CA ARG A 3 55.55 -13.52 26.92
C ARG A 3 54.35 -14.28 27.53
N SER A 4 53.13 -13.78 27.73
CA SER A 4 52.46 -12.50 27.45
C SER A 4 51.18 -12.47 28.29
N HIS A 5 50.78 -11.28 28.75
CA HIS A 5 49.41 -10.96 29.17
C HIS A 5 48.42 -11.13 28.00
N ALA A 6 47.16 -11.47 28.30
CA ALA A 6 45.97 -10.77 27.76
C ALA A 6 44.67 -11.43 28.26
N SER A 7 44.08 -10.83 29.29
CA SER A 7 42.65 -10.84 29.54
C SER A 7 41.95 -10.00 28.46
N LEU A 8 41.00 -10.57 27.72
CA LEU A 8 40.10 -9.77 26.89
C LEU A 8 38.71 -10.40 26.79
N ARG A 9 37.81 -9.72 27.50
CA ARG A 9 36.35 -9.65 27.38
C ARG A 9 35.79 -10.25 26.08
N LEU A 10 35.02 -11.34 26.20
CA LEU A 10 34.03 -11.69 25.18
C LEU A 10 32.92 -10.62 25.22
N LEU A 11 33.01 -9.65 24.32
CA LEU A 11 31.85 -8.82 23.97
C LEU A 11 30.87 -9.70 23.21
N THR A 12 29.72 -9.96 23.81
CA THR A 12 28.51 -10.45 23.14
C THR A 12 28.12 -9.43 22.07
N LEU A 13 28.51 -9.71 20.82
CA LEU A 13 27.98 -9.01 19.66
C LEU A 13 26.56 -9.54 19.42
N ALA A 14 25.60 -9.06 20.20
CA ALA A 14 24.18 -9.23 19.90
C ALA A 14 23.90 -8.39 18.66
N LEU A 15 24.07 -9.01 17.49
CA LEU A 15 23.63 -8.47 16.23
C LEU A 15 22.10 -8.50 16.27
N VAL A 16 21.50 -7.44 16.80
CA VAL A 16 20.08 -7.17 16.62
C VAL A 16 19.93 -6.89 15.13
N CYS A 17 19.59 -7.92 14.37
CA CYS A 17 18.99 -7.77 13.05
C CYS A 17 17.65 -7.05 13.28
N ALA A 18 17.71 -5.73 13.43
CA ALA A 18 16.60 -4.88 13.07
C ALA A 18 16.45 -5.04 11.56
N CYS A 19 15.78 -6.12 11.16
CA CYS A 19 15.20 -6.23 9.84
C CYS A 19 14.31 -5.01 9.73
N ALA A 20 14.84 -3.95 9.11
CA ALA A 20 14.07 -2.90 8.52
C ALA A 20 13.29 -3.56 7.38
N CYS A 21 12.30 -4.37 7.73
CA CYS A 21 11.19 -4.75 6.88
C CYS A 21 10.32 -3.50 6.73
N GLY A 22 10.90 -2.45 6.16
CA GLY A 22 10.18 -1.53 5.31
C GLY A 22 9.87 -2.27 4.00
N ALA A 23 9.27 -3.46 4.10
CA ALA A 23 8.66 -4.11 2.96
C ALA A 23 7.88 -3.02 2.25
N ALA A 24 8.09 -2.86 0.95
CA ALA A 24 7.25 -1.99 0.14
C ALA A 24 5.80 -2.27 0.52
N ARG A 25 5.24 -1.36 1.32
CA ARG A 25 3.92 -1.50 1.90
C ARG A 25 2.95 -1.36 0.74
N ALA A 26 1.94 -2.21 0.68
CA ALA A 26 0.99 -2.25 -0.43
C ALA A 26 0.26 -0.90 -0.52
N GLN A 27 0.72 -0.03 -1.42
CA GLN A 27 0.02 1.19 -1.82
C GLN A 27 -1.12 0.75 -2.75
N THR A 28 -2.35 1.22 -2.56
CA THR A 28 -3.56 0.49 -3.02
C THR A 28 -4.35 1.16 -4.23
N GLN A 29 -4.86 0.37 -5.24
CA GLN A 29 -5.66 0.64 -6.49
C GLN A 29 -7.19 0.39 -6.52
N GLY A 30 -7.91 1.51 -6.64
CA GLY A 30 -9.31 1.77 -7.02
C GLY A 30 -10.03 0.92 -8.05
N GLN A 31 -11.13 0.28 -7.64
CA GLN A 31 -12.12 -0.28 -8.57
C GLN A 31 -13.10 0.79 -9.10
N ASN A 32 -13.07 1.06 -10.41
CA ASN A 32 -14.18 1.74 -11.09
C ASN A 32 -15.36 0.76 -11.26
N SER A 33 -16.45 1.03 -10.53
CA SER A 33 -17.72 0.29 -10.56
C SER A 33 -18.74 1.01 -11.45
N SER A 34 -18.61 0.87 -12.77
CA SER A 34 -19.66 1.31 -13.71
C SER A 34 -20.87 0.36 -13.64
N ALA A 35 -21.71 0.52 -12.61
CA ALA A 35 -23.08 0.02 -12.61
C ALA A 35 -23.92 0.96 -13.48
N LYS A 36 -24.41 0.45 -14.62
CA LYS A 36 -25.22 1.21 -15.59
C LYS A 36 -26.39 1.91 -14.88
N GLY A 37 -26.45 3.24 -15.05
CA GLY A 37 -27.48 4.10 -14.48
C GLY A 37 -27.02 5.53 -14.14
N GLY A 38 -25.72 5.82 -14.23
CA GLY A 38 -25.16 7.17 -14.16
C GLY A 38 -24.50 7.57 -15.47
N ASP A 39 -24.40 8.87 -15.70
CA ASP A 39 -23.59 9.50 -16.75
C ASP A 39 -22.25 8.75 -16.89
N GLU A 40 -21.93 8.19 -18.07
CA GLU A 40 -20.75 7.32 -18.24
C GLU A 40 -19.43 8.07 -17.94
N ASP A 41 -19.48 9.40 -17.89
CA ASP A 41 -18.38 10.33 -17.55
C ASP A 41 -18.37 10.80 -16.07
N ALA A 42 -19.30 10.32 -15.24
CA ALA A 42 -19.34 10.65 -13.82
C ALA A 42 -18.43 9.72 -13.01
N PRO A 43 -17.58 10.26 -12.12
CA PRO A 43 -16.72 9.45 -11.28
C PRO A 43 -17.54 8.60 -10.31
N ASP A 44 -17.03 7.39 -10.05
CA ASP A 44 -17.70 6.44 -9.17
C ASP A 44 -17.77 6.94 -7.71
N PHE A 45 -18.77 6.47 -6.97
CA PHE A 45 -18.97 6.92 -5.59
C PHE A 45 -17.82 6.48 -4.68
N ILE A 46 -17.30 5.28 -4.90
CA ILE A 46 -16.03 4.81 -4.32
C ILE A 46 -15.17 4.24 -5.45
N VAL A 47 -13.87 4.33 -5.26
CA VAL A 47 -12.86 3.74 -6.13
C VAL A 47 -11.87 3.05 -5.19
N PRO A 48 -12.12 1.76 -4.81
CA PRO A 48 -11.37 0.98 -3.82
C PRO A 48 -9.91 0.78 -4.12
N ALA A 49 -9.02 1.50 -3.43
CA ALA A 49 -7.59 1.30 -3.46
C ALA A 49 -7.22 -0.16 -3.08
N ARG A 50 -7.83 -0.78 -2.07
CA ARG A 50 -7.32 -2.11 -1.67
C ARG A 50 -7.67 -3.29 -2.59
N PRO A 51 -6.86 -4.36 -2.62
CA PRO A 51 -5.63 -4.61 -1.83
C PRO A 51 -4.33 -4.76 -2.65
N THR A 52 -4.30 -4.25 -3.88
CA THR A 52 -3.12 -4.27 -4.77
C THR A 52 -1.98 -3.35 -4.27
N ALA A 53 -0.76 -3.48 -4.79
CA ALA A 53 0.35 -2.52 -4.60
C ALA A 53 0.38 -1.39 -5.65
N SER A 54 -0.41 -1.53 -6.71
CA SER A 54 -0.68 -0.47 -7.70
C SER A 54 -1.75 0.50 -7.11
N ASN A 55 -1.90 1.77 -7.56
CA ASN A 55 -2.93 2.80 -7.20
C ASN A 55 -3.55 3.42 -8.48
N PRO A 56 -4.86 3.72 -8.60
CA PRO A 56 -5.38 4.21 -9.88
C PRO A 56 -5.00 5.63 -10.09
N ALA A 57 -4.86 5.96 -11.37
CA ALA A 57 -4.75 7.33 -11.78
C ALA A 57 -6.03 8.11 -11.40
N GLU A 58 -7.19 7.45 -11.44
CA GLU A 58 -8.47 8.03 -11.03
C GLU A 58 -8.87 7.62 -9.62
N PHE A 59 -9.84 8.33 -9.05
CA PHE A 59 -10.32 8.08 -7.70
C PHE A 59 -11.79 8.49 -7.58
N GLN A 60 -12.36 8.29 -6.40
CA GLN A 60 -13.76 8.49 -6.10
C GLN A 60 -14.24 9.92 -6.40
N ARG A 61 -15.55 10.07 -6.55
CA ARG A 61 -16.16 11.36 -6.87
C ARG A 61 -15.79 12.47 -5.86
N PRO A 62 -15.73 13.74 -6.32
CA PRO A 62 -15.47 14.86 -5.43
C PRO A 62 -16.46 14.96 -4.27
N GLY A 63 -15.95 15.31 -3.10
CA GLY A 63 -16.69 15.40 -1.84
C GLY A 63 -16.77 14.08 -1.08
N VAL A 64 -16.40 12.94 -1.68
CA VAL A 64 -16.45 11.66 -0.96
C VAL A 64 -15.21 11.47 -0.08
N LEU A 65 -15.49 11.19 1.19
CA LEU A 65 -14.54 10.59 2.12
C LEU A 65 -14.72 9.06 2.05
N GLN A 66 -13.66 8.37 1.65
CA GLN A 66 -13.59 6.93 1.54
C GLN A 66 -12.65 6.39 2.64
N LEU A 67 -13.12 5.41 3.38
CA LEU A 67 -12.34 4.64 4.34
C LEU A 67 -12.01 3.28 3.72
N GLU A 68 -10.78 2.86 3.94
CA GLU A 68 -10.29 1.56 3.58
C GLU A 68 -9.66 0.93 4.80
N TYR A 69 -10.02 -0.30 5.09
CA TYR A 69 -9.54 -1.00 6.27
C TYR A 69 -9.38 -2.47 5.96
N GLY A 70 -8.31 -3.09 6.43
CA GLY A 70 -8.09 -4.50 6.15
C GLY A 70 -7.08 -5.16 7.05
N PHE A 71 -6.56 -6.26 6.54
CA PHE A 71 -5.53 -7.09 7.12
C PHE A 71 -4.55 -7.47 6.02
N ASN A 72 -3.25 -7.37 6.29
CA ASN A 72 -2.23 -8.06 5.52
C ASN A 72 -1.48 -9.03 6.42
N GLY A 73 -1.21 -10.22 5.92
CA GLY A 73 -0.26 -11.16 6.52
C GLY A 73 0.77 -11.58 5.49
N ASN A 74 2.03 -11.65 5.92
CA ASN A 74 3.16 -12.16 5.15
C ASN A 74 3.95 -13.13 6.04
N TRP A 75 4.05 -14.38 5.60
CA TRP A 75 4.64 -15.45 6.39
C TRP A 75 5.74 -16.17 5.61
N ARG A 76 6.58 -16.90 6.34
CA ARG A 76 7.68 -17.70 5.79
C ARG A 76 8.65 -16.83 4.97
N ALA A 77 9.03 -15.68 5.52
CA ALA A 77 10.12 -14.88 4.97
C ALA A 77 11.47 -15.58 5.20
N PRO A 78 12.51 -15.26 4.42
CA PRO A 78 13.88 -15.66 4.72
C PRO A 78 14.25 -15.30 6.17
N GLY A 79 14.90 -16.22 6.88
CA GLY A 79 15.19 -16.06 8.31
C GLY A 79 13.99 -16.34 9.23
N GLY A 80 12.86 -16.80 8.71
CA GLY A 80 11.69 -17.18 9.51
C GLY A 80 10.87 -16.00 10.02
N ALA A 81 11.09 -14.80 9.48
CA ALA A 81 10.31 -13.62 9.86
C ALA A 81 8.87 -13.70 9.33
N GLU A 82 7.95 -13.09 10.07
CA GLU A 82 6.54 -12.94 9.75
C GLU A 82 6.10 -11.51 10.08
N ALA A 83 5.19 -10.98 9.28
CA ALA A 83 4.65 -9.64 9.47
C ALA A 83 3.15 -9.65 9.21
N GLU A 84 2.40 -9.02 10.11
CA GLU A 84 0.95 -8.89 10.04
C GLU A 84 0.60 -7.44 10.39
N ASP A 85 -0.23 -6.82 9.58
CA ASP A 85 -0.69 -5.47 9.82
C ASP A 85 -2.18 -5.31 9.50
N THR A 86 -2.72 -4.19 9.95
CA THR A 86 -4.10 -3.78 9.69
C THR A 86 -4.06 -2.41 9.02
N PRO A 87 -4.01 -2.37 7.68
CA PRO A 87 -3.92 -1.12 6.94
C PRO A 87 -5.21 -0.34 7.08
N LEU A 88 -5.08 0.96 7.27
CA LEU A 88 -6.14 1.94 7.29
C LEU A 88 -5.78 3.06 6.32
N ALA A 89 -6.69 3.39 5.40
CA ALA A 89 -6.55 4.58 4.55
C ALA A 89 -7.83 5.42 4.58
N LEU A 90 -7.67 6.73 4.71
CA LEU A 90 -8.71 7.73 4.53
C LEU A 90 -8.39 8.53 3.28
N ARG A 91 -9.27 8.45 2.28
CA ARG A 91 -9.10 9.07 0.97
C ARG A 91 -10.19 10.12 0.79
N PHE A 92 -9.82 11.39 0.65
CA PHE A 92 -10.75 12.49 0.45
C PHE A 92 -10.57 13.16 -0.91
N ALA A 93 -11.55 12.99 -1.79
CA ALA A 93 -11.54 13.58 -3.13
C ALA A 93 -11.97 15.05 -3.06
N VAL A 94 -11.01 15.96 -3.03
CA VAL A 94 -11.25 17.41 -2.93
C VAL A 94 -11.89 17.96 -4.20
N SER A 95 -11.42 17.48 -5.35
CA SER A 95 -11.92 17.85 -6.68
C SER A 95 -11.80 16.65 -7.62
N ARG A 96 -12.16 16.80 -8.90
CA ARG A 96 -11.93 15.72 -9.89
C ARG A 96 -10.44 15.43 -10.12
N ARG A 97 -9.54 16.32 -9.69
CA ARG A 97 -8.10 16.21 -9.96
C ARG A 97 -7.23 16.16 -8.72
N LEU A 98 -7.79 16.32 -7.53
CA LEU A 98 -7.03 16.38 -6.29
C LEU A 98 -7.62 15.45 -5.24
N LEU A 99 -6.78 14.54 -4.75
CA LEU A 99 -7.08 13.60 -3.68
C LEU A 99 -6.09 13.80 -2.53
N PHE A 100 -6.61 13.88 -1.31
CA PHE A 100 -5.81 13.78 -0.08
C PHE A 100 -5.95 12.41 0.54
N GLU A 101 -4.85 11.90 1.09
CA GLU A 101 -4.77 10.59 1.69
C GLU A 101 -4.11 10.68 3.06
N PHE A 102 -4.64 9.90 3.99
CA PHE A 102 -4.04 9.60 5.28
C PHE A 102 -4.03 8.09 5.43
N ASP A 103 -2.86 7.52 5.64
CA ASP A 103 -2.65 6.07 5.73
C ASP A 103 -1.96 5.73 7.05
N GLY A 104 -2.24 4.54 7.58
CA GLY A 104 -1.52 4.02 8.73
C GLY A 104 -1.80 2.54 8.95
N ASP A 105 -0.85 1.86 9.55
CA ASP A 105 -0.93 0.43 9.83
C ASP A 105 -1.11 0.25 11.34
N THR A 106 -2.30 -0.13 11.80
CA THR A 106 -2.54 -0.29 13.24
C THR A 106 -3.57 -1.37 13.57
N PRO A 107 -3.18 -2.46 14.26
CA PRO A 107 -1.82 -2.78 14.71
C PRO A 107 -0.87 -3.20 13.57
N ASP A 108 0.43 -2.97 13.76
CA ASP A 108 1.55 -3.63 13.08
C ASP A 108 2.19 -4.64 14.03
N SER A 109 2.42 -5.85 13.55
CA SER A 109 2.98 -6.97 14.29
C SER A 109 4.08 -7.65 13.50
N GLN A 110 5.29 -7.61 14.03
CA GLN A 110 6.47 -8.22 13.42
C GLN A 110 7.00 -9.34 14.33
N ALA A 111 7.27 -10.50 13.74
CA ALA A 111 7.88 -11.63 14.42
C ALA A 111 9.17 -12.05 13.73
N ALA A 112 10.25 -12.17 14.49
CA ALA A 112 11.55 -12.64 14.04
C ALA A 112 12.28 -13.32 15.21
N ASP A 113 13.07 -14.35 14.92
CA ASP A 113 13.88 -15.07 15.93
C ASP A 113 13.09 -15.53 17.17
N GLY A 114 11.83 -15.96 16.97
CA GLY A 114 10.94 -16.42 18.04
C GLY A 114 10.38 -15.32 18.95
N ARG A 115 10.63 -14.05 18.65
CA ARG A 115 10.08 -12.89 19.37
C ARG A 115 9.06 -12.16 18.50
N ARG A 116 7.98 -11.68 19.11
CA ARG A 116 6.96 -10.86 18.47
C ARG A 116 6.88 -9.48 19.12
N VAL A 117 6.83 -8.45 18.29
CA VAL A 117 6.60 -7.07 18.69
C VAL A 117 5.35 -6.57 17.98
N THR A 118 4.41 -5.99 18.73
CA THR A 118 3.16 -5.45 18.20
C THR A 118 2.90 -4.05 18.74
N GLY A 119 2.45 -3.14 17.87
CA GLY A 119 2.07 -1.78 18.25
C GLY A 119 1.50 -1.02 17.05
N ALA A 120 1.49 0.31 17.13
CA ALA A 120 1.11 1.14 15.98
C ALA A 120 2.28 1.26 15.00
N GLY A 121 1.99 1.18 13.71
CA GLY A 121 2.91 1.46 12.62
C GLY A 121 3.07 2.96 12.34
N ASP A 122 3.90 3.26 11.33
CA ASP A 122 4.11 4.62 10.86
C ASP A 122 2.86 5.12 10.13
N THR A 123 2.56 6.40 10.27
CA THR A 123 1.48 7.09 9.55
C THR A 123 2.05 7.74 8.29
N GLN A 124 1.22 7.90 7.26
CA GLN A 124 1.61 8.51 6.00
C GLN A 124 0.55 9.52 5.54
N LEU A 125 1.01 10.60 4.93
CA LEU A 125 0.17 11.60 4.27
C LEU A 125 0.42 11.54 2.78
N GLY A 126 -0.64 11.56 1.99
CA GLY A 126 -0.56 11.46 0.54
C GLY A 126 -1.30 12.59 -0.17
N LEU A 127 -0.76 12.95 -1.33
CA LEU A 127 -1.40 13.81 -2.30
C LEU A 127 -1.36 13.13 -3.66
N GLN A 128 -2.51 12.98 -4.32
CA GLN A 128 -2.59 12.53 -5.70
C GLN A 128 -3.23 13.59 -6.59
N VAL A 129 -2.59 13.84 -7.73
CA VAL A 129 -3.02 14.81 -8.74
C VAL A 129 -3.27 14.12 -10.08
N VAL A 130 -4.52 14.15 -10.56
CA VAL A 130 -4.86 13.65 -11.90
C VAL A 130 -4.41 14.66 -12.95
N LEU A 131 -3.39 14.29 -13.72
CA LEU A 131 -2.89 15.08 -14.83
C LEU A 131 -3.80 14.93 -16.05
N ARG A 132 -4.28 13.71 -16.30
CA ARG A 132 -5.17 13.39 -17.41
C ARG A 132 -6.16 12.31 -16.99
N HIS A 133 -7.44 12.53 -17.25
CA HIS A 133 -8.46 11.50 -17.11
C HIS A 133 -8.35 10.47 -18.23
N GLU A 134 -8.73 9.24 -17.91
CA GLU A 134 -8.86 8.17 -18.88
C GLU A 134 -9.94 8.54 -19.91
N SER A 135 -9.75 8.06 -21.13
CA SER A 135 -10.77 8.10 -22.17
C SER A 135 -10.61 6.90 -23.07
N ALA A 136 -11.57 6.65 -23.97
CA ALA A 136 -11.53 5.53 -24.91
C ALA A 136 -10.16 5.34 -25.61
N THR A 137 -9.47 6.42 -25.97
CA THR A 137 -8.18 6.38 -26.71
C THR A 137 -6.95 6.69 -25.88
N ARG A 138 -7.07 7.21 -24.64
CA ARG A 138 -5.92 7.65 -23.84
C ARG A 138 -5.98 7.08 -22.42
N PRO A 139 -4.86 6.66 -21.83
CA PRO A 139 -4.85 6.22 -20.45
C PRO A 139 -4.99 7.43 -19.51
N GLY A 140 -5.60 7.19 -18.35
CA GLY A 140 -5.56 8.11 -17.22
C GLY A 140 -4.14 8.16 -16.66
N VAL A 141 -3.70 9.34 -16.25
CA VAL A 141 -2.37 9.59 -15.69
C VAL A 141 -2.49 10.48 -14.48
N ALA A 142 -1.88 10.06 -13.39
CA ALA A 142 -1.74 10.84 -12.18
C ALA A 142 -0.31 10.78 -11.66
N PHE A 143 0.01 11.77 -10.83
CA PHE A 143 1.19 11.77 -9.99
C PHE A 143 0.74 11.76 -8.54
N ALA A 144 1.40 10.98 -7.70
CA ALA A 144 1.18 11.01 -6.27
C ALA A 144 2.49 11.18 -5.51
N ASP A 145 2.43 11.88 -4.40
CA ASP A 145 3.54 12.00 -3.46
C ASP A 145 3.05 11.64 -2.07
N TYR A 146 3.84 10.83 -1.37
CA TYR A 146 3.53 10.44 0.00
C TYR A 146 4.71 10.68 0.91
N VAL A 147 4.40 11.19 2.10
CA VAL A 147 5.36 11.43 3.18
C VAL A 147 5.00 10.53 4.35
N LYS A 148 5.90 9.60 4.67
CA LYS A 148 5.79 8.77 5.87
C LYS A 148 6.31 9.55 7.08
N LEU A 149 5.51 9.64 8.12
CA LEU A 149 5.83 10.25 9.40
C LEU A 149 6.30 9.18 10.40
N PRO A 150 7.37 9.45 11.18
CA PRO A 150 7.92 8.50 12.13
C PRO A 150 7.07 8.43 13.42
N THR A 151 5.86 7.90 13.32
CA THR A 151 4.91 7.80 14.45
C THR A 151 4.98 6.46 15.17
N ALA A 152 5.60 5.43 14.58
CA ALA A 152 5.79 4.15 15.23
C ALA A 152 6.86 4.20 16.32
N ASP A 153 6.82 3.21 17.21
CA ASP A 153 7.85 3.02 18.23
C ASP A 153 9.13 2.45 17.61
N ALA A 154 10.09 3.34 17.35
CA ALA A 154 11.39 2.98 16.77
C ALA A 154 12.29 2.20 17.76
N GLU A 155 12.14 2.41 19.07
CA GLU A 155 12.92 1.69 20.09
C GLU A 155 12.52 0.22 20.15
N ARG A 156 11.23 -0.05 19.90
CA ARG A 156 10.69 -1.42 19.76
C ARG A 156 10.88 -2.00 18.36
N GLY A 157 11.37 -1.22 17.40
CA GLY A 157 11.61 -1.66 16.03
C GLY A 157 10.37 -1.69 15.12
N LEU A 158 9.27 -1.05 15.52
CA LEU A 158 8.04 -0.95 14.70
C LEU A 158 8.14 0.09 13.57
N GLY A 159 9.14 0.98 13.66
CA GLY A 159 9.47 1.92 12.60
C GLY A 159 10.94 2.31 12.64
N THR A 160 11.36 3.10 11.66
CA THR A 160 12.76 3.53 11.55
C THR A 160 13.06 4.78 12.36
N GLY A 161 12.04 5.47 12.87
CA GLY A 161 12.18 6.81 13.46
C GLY A 161 12.57 7.88 12.42
N ARG A 162 12.43 7.57 11.13
CA ARG A 162 12.79 8.46 10.02
C ARG A 162 11.60 8.72 9.10
N VAL A 163 11.62 9.90 8.50
CA VAL A 163 10.72 10.29 7.41
C VAL A 163 11.15 9.58 6.13
N ASP A 164 10.17 9.08 5.37
CA ASP A 164 10.38 8.55 4.03
C ASP A 164 9.53 9.35 3.03
N ASN A 165 9.98 9.45 1.78
CA ASN A 165 9.24 10.11 0.71
C ASN A 165 9.08 9.15 -0.47
N SER A 166 7.86 9.06 -1.00
CA SER A 166 7.52 8.19 -2.13
C SER A 166 6.86 9.00 -3.22
N MET A 167 7.49 9.03 -4.40
CA MET A 167 6.96 9.69 -5.59
C MET A 167 6.45 8.62 -6.57
N LEU A 168 5.21 8.76 -7.02
CA LEU A 168 4.54 7.76 -7.84
C LEU A 168 4.05 8.37 -9.15
N ALA A 169 4.32 7.67 -10.24
CA ALA A 169 3.63 7.84 -11.51
C ALA A 169 2.59 6.73 -11.66
N LEU A 170 1.32 7.12 -11.85
CA LEU A 170 0.17 6.22 -11.93
C LEU A 170 -0.43 6.27 -13.33
N VAL A 171 -0.67 5.12 -13.93
CA VAL A 171 -1.28 4.99 -15.26
C VAL A 171 -2.40 3.97 -15.20
N SER A 172 -3.61 4.39 -15.56
CA SER A 172 -4.78 3.51 -15.62
C SER A 172 -5.39 3.48 -17.01
N LYS A 173 -5.83 2.30 -17.46
CA LYS A 173 -6.52 2.14 -18.74
C LYS A 173 -7.57 1.04 -18.67
N LYS A 174 -8.79 1.34 -19.10
CA LYS A 174 -9.82 0.33 -19.31
C LYS A 174 -9.79 -0.18 -20.74
N THR A 175 -9.69 -1.49 -20.90
CA THR A 175 -9.65 -2.17 -22.20
C THR A 175 -10.49 -3.44 -22.15
N HIS A 176 -11.51 -3.53 -23.01
CA HIS A 176 -12.43 -4.69 -23.10
C HIS A 176 -13.04 -5.14 -21.75
N GLY A 177 -13.35 -4.19 -20.88
CA GLY A 177 -13.95 -4.45 -19.57
C GLY A 177 -12.97 -4.87 -18.46
N THR A 178 -11.68 -4.97 -18.78
CA THR A 178 -10.60 -5.10 -17.78
C THR A 178 -9.97 -3.73 -17.54
N VAL A 179 -9.72 -3.37 -16.30
CA VAL A 179 -8.94 -2.18 -15.93
C VAL A 179 -7.52 -2.62 -15.66
N PHE A 180 -6.57 -1.91 -16.26
CA PHE A 180 -5.14 -2.09 -16.09
C PHE A 180 -4.53 -0.85 -15.46
N ASP A 181 -3.55 -1.10 -14.61
CA ASP A 181 -3.31 -0.25 -13.49
C ASP A 181 -1.82 -0.39 -13.15
N PHE A 182 -1.03 0.58 -13.58
CA PHE A 182 0.43 0.54 -13.52
C PHE A 182 0.99 1.66 -12.66
N ASN A 183 1.84 1.29 -11.71
CA ASN A 183 2.57 2.21 -10.86
C ASN A 183 4.07 2.10 -11.10
N ALA A 184 4.73 3.24 -11.19
CA ALA A 184 6.17 3.37 -11.01
C ALA A 184 6.44 4.25 -9.79
N VAL A 185 7.20 3.73 -8.83
CA VAL A 185 7.45 4.37 -7.53
C VAL A 185 8.94 4.61 -7.36
N TYR A 186 9.30 5.81 -6.90
CA TYR A 186 10.64 6.11 -6.41
C TYR A 186 10.56 6.42 -4.91
N LEU A 187 11.21 5.58 -4.12
CA LEU A 187 11.24 5.68 -2.66
C LEU A 187 12.57 6.27 -2.20
N LEU A 188 12.50 7.25 -1.32
CA LEU A 188 13.59 7.80 -0.53
C LEU A 188 13.36 7.47 0.95
N ALA A 189 13.92 6.35 1.41
CA ALA A 189 13.81 5.92 2.80
C ALA A 189 14.90 6.56 3.67
N GLY A 190 14.52 7.17 4.79
CA GLY A 190 15.47 7.82 5.69
C GLY A 190 16.40 6.80 6.36
N ARG A 191 17.72 7.06 6.31
CA ARG A 191 18.71 6.14 6.88
C ARG A 191 18.76 6.24 8.41
N THR A 192 18.94 5.10 9.07
CA THR A 192 19.04 5.01 10.53
C THR A 192 20.47 5.20 11.03
N THR A 193 21.46 4.70 10.29
CA THR A 193 22.87 4.60 10.72
C THR A 193 23.79 5.70 10.19
N ARG A 194 23.35 6.47 9.19
CA ARG A 194 24.13 7.55 8.57
C ARG A 194 23.22 8.63 7.97
N PRO A 195 23.72 9.84 7.68
CA PRO A 195 22.91 10.87 7.03
C PRO A 195 22.39 10.47 5.64
N GLY A 196 21.25 11.05 5.24
CA GLY A 196 20.65 10.93 3.91
C GLY A 196 19.61 9.82 3.75
N HIS A 197 19.30 9.48 2.49
CA HIS A 197 18.26 8.52 2.12
C HIS A 197 18.79 7.33 1.33
N ALA A 198 18.24 6.15 1.62
CA ALA A 198 18.30 4.95 0.80
C ALA A 198 17.26 5.07 -0.33
N SER A 199 17.68 4.97 -1.59
CA SER A 199 16.78 5.06 -2.74
C SER A 199 16.46 3.68 -3.32
N SER A 200 15.21 3.43 -3.67
CA SER A 200 14.79 2.24 -4.42
C SER A 200 13.69 2.58 -5.42
N ALA A 201 13.63 1.83 -6.50
CA ALA A 201 12.50 1.86 -7.42
C ALA A 201 11.52 0.73 -7.09
N GLN A 202 10.24 0.96 -7.33
CA GLN A 202 9.21 -0.06 -7.27
C GLN A 202 8.32 0.02 -8.51
N ALA A 203 7.75 -1.11 -8.90
CA ALA A 203 6.77 -1.17 -9.96
C ALA A 203 5.68 -2.18 -9.60
N ALA A 204 4.46 -1.87 -10.00
CA ALA A 204 3.32 -2.75 -9.84
C ALA A 204 2.42 -2.66 -11.07
N LEU A 205 1.88 -3.79 -11.49
CA LEU A 205 0.90 -3.89 -12.56
C LEU A 205 -0.25 -4.77 -12.09
N ALA A 206 -1.41 -4.15 -11.92
CA ALA A 206 -2.66 -4.82 -11.62
C ALA A 206 -3.56 -4.90 -12.85
N ALA A 207 -4.35 -5.97 -12.90
CA ALA A 207 -5.48 -6.15 -13.79
C ALA A 207 -6.71 -6.50 -12.95
N SER A 208 -7.83 -5.82 -13.16
CA SER A 208 -9.07 -6.06 -12.45
C SER A 208 -10.26 -6.14 -13.39
N ARG A 209 -11.24 -6.99 -13.06
CA ARG A 209 -12.48 -7.14 -13.85
C ARG A 209 -13.63 -7.68 -13.02
N ASN A 210 -14.81 -7.11 -13.26
CA ASN A 210 -16.07 -7.65 -12.75
C ASN A 210 -16.51 -8.84 -13.62
N VAL A 211 -16.78 -9.96 -12.95
CA VAL A 211 -17.33 -11.18 -13.56
C VAL A 211 -18.85 -11.13 -13.55
N THR A 212 -19.42 -10.60 -12.47
CA THR A 212 -20.84 -10.30 -12.32
C THR A 212 -21.02 -8.85 -11.86
N GLU A 213 -22.26 -8.41 -11.64
CA GLU A 213 -22.52 -7.08 -11.07
C GLU A 213 -21.95 -6.90 -9.66
N ARG A 214 -21.68 -7.99 -8.94
CA ARG A 214 -21.19 -7.95 -7.55
C ARG A 214 -19.84 -8.58 -7.34
N VAL A 215 -19.44 -9.52 -8.20
CA VAL A 215 -18.22 -10.30 -8.02
C VAL A 215 -17.18 -9.87 -9.04
N GLY A 216 -16.00 -9.53 -8.55
CA GLY A 216 -14.83 -9.22 -9.37
C GLY A 216 -13.61 -10.02 -8.96
N TRP A 217 -12.59 -9.94 -9.79
CA TRP A 217 -11.25 -10.43 -9.47
C TRP A 217 -10.22 -9.34 -9.74
N GLN A 218 -9.08 -9.47 -9.06
CA GLN A 218 -7.87 -8.70 -9.34
C GLN A 218 -6.66 -9.64 -9.36
N ALA A 219 -5.71 -9.36 -10.22
CA ALA A 219 -4.42 -10.02 -10.26
C ALA A 219 -3.33 -8.96 -10.39
N GLU A 220 -2.24 -9.10 -9.66
CA GLU A 220 -1.12 -8.16 -9.71
C GLU A 220 0.22 -8.88 -9.70
N VAL A 221 1.18 -8.28 -10.41
CA VAL A 221 2.61 -8.50 -10.19
C VAL A 221 3.22 -7.19 -9.71
N SER A 222 3.98 -7.25 -8.61
CA SER A 222 4.63 -6.07 -8.02
C SER A 222 6.02 -6.40 -7.50
N GLY A 223 6.84 -5.39 -7.29
CA GLY A 223 8.16 -5.57 -6.71
C GLY A 223 8.96 -4.29 -6.56
N TYR A 224 10.07 -4.41 -5.86
CA TYR A 224 10.97 -3.30 -5.55
C TYR A 224 12.43 -3.73 -5.67
N THR A 225 13.27 -2.77 -6.06
CA THR A 225 14.71 -2.97 -6.18
C THR A 225 15.37 -2.98 -4.81
N ARG A 226 16.51 -3.68 -4.72
CA ARG A 226 17.40 -3.61 -3.57
C ARG A 226 17.84 -2.16 -3.30
N ASN A 227 18.00 -1.81 -2.03
CA ASN A 227 18.75 -0.64 -1.59
C ASN A 227 19.73 -1.03 -0.46
N ASP A 228 20.36 -0.06 0.20
CA ASP A 228 21.32 -0.32 1.27
C ASP A 228 20.70 -0.75 2.61
N ALA A 229 19.37 -0.69 2.74
CA ALA A 229 18.63 -1.11 3.93
C ALA A 229 17.86 -2.43 3.74
N GLN A 230 17.47 -2.77 2.50
CA GLN A 230 16.64 -3.95 2.23
C GLN A 230 16.98 -4.66 0.90
N PRO A 231 16.83 -5.99 0.84
CA PRO A 231 16.90 -6.73 -0.41
C PRO A 231 15.74 -6.32 -1.34
N GLY A 232 15.90 -6.59 -2.64
CA GLY A 232 14.79 -6.46 -3.58
C GLY A 232 13.88 -7.68 -3.52
N ALA A 233 12.60 -7.50 -3.81
CA ALA A 233 11.63 -8.59 -3.84
C ALA A 233 10.55 -8.38 -4.89
N ALA A 234 9.95 -9.48 -5.36
CA ALA A 234 8.78 -9.44 -6.24
C ALA A 234 7.67 -10.37 -5.72
N PHE A 235 6.43 -10.02 -6.05
CA PHE A 235 5.22 -10.63 -5.53
C PHE A 235 4.19 -10.82 -6.64
N GLY A 236 3.41 -11.90 -6.52
CA GLY A 236 2.16 -12.08 -7.22
C GLY A 236 0.99 -11.98 -6.24
N LEU A 237 -0.11 -11.39 -6.63
CA LEU A 237 -1.32 -11.28 -5.82
C LEU A 237 -2.54 -11.68 -6.65
N GLY A 238 -3.43 -12.47 -6.06
CA GLY A 238 -4.75 -12.79 -6.61
C GLY A 238 -5.84 -12.49 -5.59
N VAL A 239 -6.89 -11.79 -6.01
CA VAL A 239 -7.93 -11.22 -5.13
C VAL A 239 -9.31 -11.48 -5.73
N PHE A 240 -10.28 -11.77 -4.86
CA PHE A 240 -11.70 -11.69 -5.17
C PHE A 240 -12.32 -10.49 -4.49
N THR A 241 -13.25 -9.83 -5.16
CA THR A 241 -14.00 -8.69 -4.60
C THR A 241 -15.50 -8.94 -4.64
N TYR A 242 -16.19 -8.43 -3.63
CA TYR A 242 -17.63 -8.50 -3.48
C TYR A 242 -18.22 -7.11 -3.22
N GLN A 243 -18.87 -6.53 -4.22
CA GLN A 243 -19.61 -5.28 -4.13
C GLN A 243 -20.96 -5.52 -3.44
N VAL A 244 -21.10 -5.00 -2.22
CA VAL A 244 -22.37 -5.07 -1.47
C VAL A 244 -23.38 -4.08 -2.03
N ASN A 245 -22.92 -2.85 -2.25
CA ASN A 245 -23.69 -1.74 -2.82
C ASN A 245 -22.71 -0.66 -3.31
N ARG A 246 -23.18 0.42 -3.94
CA ARG A 246 -22.34 1.51 -4.50
C ARG A 246 -21.38 2.20 -3.51
N ARG A 247 -21.47 1.91 -2.20
CA ARG A 247 -20.62 2.49 -1.17
C ARG A 247 -19.73 1.49 -0.47
N LEU A 248 -19.89 0.18 -0.65
CA LEU A 248 -19.18 -0.84 0.12
C LEU A 248 -18.74 -2.01 -0.75
N VAL A 249 -17.45 -2.31 -0.69
CA VAL A 249 -16.79 -3.46 -1.32
C VAL A 249 -16.01 -4.21 -0.26
N PHE A 250 -16.09 -5.54 -0.29
CA PHE A 250 -15.15 -6.42 0.40
C PHE A 250 -14.13 -6.99 -0.59
N ASP A 251 -12.93 -7.24 -0.11
CA ASP A 251 -11.85 -7.89 -0.86
C ASP A 251 -11.17 -8.95 0.01
N CYS A 252 -10.70 -10.02 -0.62
CA CYS A 252 -9.80 -10.99 0.00
C CYS A 252 -8.94 -11.69 -1.04
N GLY A 253 -7.74 -12.09 -0.67
CA GLY A 253 -6.78 -12.64 -1.62
C GLY A 253 -5.56 -13.29 -1.00
N LEU A 254 -4.74 -13.88 -1.87
CA LEU A 254 -3.49 -14.53 -1.53
C LEU A 254 -2.33 -13.89 -2.27
N ARG A 255 -1.23 -13.68 -1.56
CA ARG A 255 0.04 -13.16 -2.07
C ARG A 255 1.08 -14.27 -2.10
N LEU A 256 1.89 -14.29 -3.14
CA LEU A 256 3.00 -15.23 -3.31
C LEU A 256 4.30 -14.46 -3.54
N GLY A 257 5.37 -14.87 -2.87
CA GLY A 257 6.70 -14.38 -3.16
C GLY A 257 7.24 -15.00 -4.45
N LEU A 258 7.69 -14.16 -5.38
CA LEU A 258 8.24 -14.59 -6.67
C LEU A 258 9.78 -14.62 -6.67
N THR A 259 10.42 -14.06 -5.65
CA THR A 259 11.88 -14.05 -5.47
C THR A 259 12.30 -14.77 -4.18
N PRO A 260 13.56 -15.25 -4.09
CA PRO A 260 14.08 -15.90 -2.89
C PRO A 260 13.98 -15.05 -1.63
N GLU A 261 14.11 -13.72 -1.77
CA GLU A 261 14.10 -12.75 -0.68
C GLU A 261 12.69 -12.37 -0.20
N ALA A 262 11.65 -12.72 -0.96
CA ALA A 262 10.26 -12.43 -0.62
C ALA A 262 9.69 -13.45 0.39
N PRO A 263 8.81 -13.01 1.32
CA PRO A 263 7.86 -13.88 2.01
C PRO A 263 7.18 -14.84 1.04
N ARG A 264 7.17 -16.14 1.36
CA ARG A 264 6.68 -17.15 0.42
C ARG A 264 5.17 -17.08 0.23
N VAL A 265 4.44 -16.79 1.30
CA VAL A 265 2.97 -16.76 1.28
C VAL A 265 2.46 -15.57 2.06
N GLY A 266 1.35 -15.01 1.61
CA GLY A 266 0.65 -13.95 2.30
C GLY A 266 -0.84 -14.01 2.02
N ALA A 267 -1.62 -13.29 2.81
CA ALA A 267 -3.04 -13.14 2.63
C ALA A 267 -3.45 -11.70 2.87
N VAL A 268 -4.52 -11.29 2.20
CA VAL A 268 -5.12 -9.98 2.35
C VAL A 268 -6.62 -10.15 2.53
N ALA A 269 -7.24 -9.27 3.32
CA ALA A 269 -8.68 -9.14 3.39
C ALA A 269 -9.06 -7.75 3.86
N GLY A 270 -10.23 -7.25 3.48
CA GLY A 270 -10.74 -6.01 4.05
C GLY A 270 -11.99 -5.49 3.38
N LEU A 271 -12.23 -4.19 3.59
CA LEU A 271 -13.32 -3.44 2.99
C LEU A 271 -12.91 -2.03 2.57
N THR A 272 -13.49 -1.56 1.47
CA THR A 272 -13.56 -0.14 1.13
C THR A 272 -14.98 0.35 1.32
N VAL A 273 -15.14 1.49 2.00
CA VAL A 273 -16.44 2.13 2.23
C VAL A 273 -16.41 3.64 2.02
N GLY A 274 -17.37 4.18 1.28
CA GLY A 274 -17.60 5.62 1.17
C GLY A 274 -18.41 6.11 2.37
N VAL A 275 -17.73 6.68 3.35
CA VAL A 275 -18.32 7.03 4.66
C VAL A 275 -19.15 8.31 4.63
N ALA A 276 -18.81 9.26 3.75
CA ALA A 276 -19.54 10.53 3.61
C ALA A 276 -19.42 11.11 2.20
N ASP A 277 -20.41 11.94 1.81
CA ASP A 277 -20.34 12.87 0.67
C ASP A 277 -20.57 14.28 1.22
N LEU A 278 -19.48 15.05 1.32
CA LEU A 278 -19.46 16.36 1.96
C LEU A 278 -19.98 17.49 1.06
N TYR A 279 -20.04 17.27 -0.26
CA TYR A 279 -20.47 18.28 -1.22
C TYR A 279 -21.95 18.14 -1.57
N HIS A 280 -22.50 16.94 -1.50
CA HIS A 280 -23.90 16.66 -1.86
C HIS A 280 -24.76 16.32 -0.64
N ARG A 281 -24.45 16.89 0.52
CA ARG A 281 -25.32 16.78 1.70
C ARG A 281 -26.73 17.23 1.31
N HIS A 282 -27.67 16.29 1.40
CA HIS A 282 -29.08 16.55 1.22
C HIS A 282 -29.49 17.80 2.00
N ALA A 283 -30.05 18.78 1.30
CA ALA A 283 -31.02 19.69 1.85
C ALA A 283 -32.08 18.86 2.60
N LYS A 284 -32.01 18.83 3.93
CA LYS A 284 -33.07 18.29 4.79
C LYS A 284 -33.27 19.22 5.99
N GLY A 285 -34.45 19.85 5.97
CA GLY A 285 -35.10 20.71 6.98
C GLY A 285 -34.77 22.19 6.79
N ARG A 286 -35.68 23.14 6.48
CA ARG A 286 -37.09 23.30 6.84
C ARG A 286 -37.43 22.92 8.28
#